data_AF-A0AAW0P0R9-F1
#
_entry.id   AF-A0AAW0P0R9-F1
#
_cell.length_a   1.000
_cell.length_b   1.000
_cell.length_c   1.000
_cell.angle_alpha   90.00
_cell.angle_beta   90.00
_cell.angle_gamma   90.00
#
_symmetry.space_group_name_H-M   'P 1'
#
loop_
_entity.id
_entity.type
_entity.pdbx_description
1 polymer ?
#
loop_
_entity_poly.entity_id
_entity_poly.type
_entity_poly.pdbx_seq_one_letter_code
_entity_poly.pdbx_strand_id
1 'polypeptide(L)'
;MAHHSLLKQIKDISEEAASELKSADFKTDEDIRSLNRQDLLELLPGKKNLKCRKQIYELIHTLPRPNNKGHSIDNILKDIRGLISPDSIANALLKMDHF
;
A
#
# COMPACT_ATOMS: atom_id res chain seq x y z
N MET A 1 20.26 -11.55 -2.71
CA MET A 1 19.50 -10.35 -2.31
C MET A 1 18.83 -10.68 -0.99
N ALA A 2 19.34 -10.20 0.15
CA ALA A 2 18.71 -10.47 1.45
C ALA A 2 17.35 -9.78 1.50
N HIS A 3 16.26 -10.52 1.69
CA HIS A 3 14.97 -9.93 2.01
C HIS A 3 15.10 -9.27 3.39
N HIS A 4 15.29 -7.95 3.44
CA HIS A 4 15.20 -7.20 4.69
C HIS A 4 13.74 -7.08 5.08
N SER A 5 13.29 -7.92 6.01
CA SER A 5 11.95 -7.82 6.60
C SER A 5 11.71 -6.40 7.12
N LEU A 6 10.50 -5.88 6.90
CA LEU A 6 10.08 -4.56 7.39
C LEU A 6 10.28 -4.44 8.90
N LEU A 7 10.10 -5.54 9.64
CA LEU A 7 10.34 -5.57 11.08
C LEU A 7 11.80 -5.19 11.43
N LYS A 8 12.77 -5.63 10.61
CA LYS A 8 14.18 -5.30 10.82
C LYS A 8 14.46 -3.81 10.59
N GLN A 9 13.85 -3.24 9.55
CA GLN A 9 13.95 -1.81 9.26
C GLN A 9 13.27 -0.96 10.33
N ILE A 10 12.13 -1.43 10.87
CA ILE A 10 11.46 -0.77 12.00
C ILE A 10 12.32 -0.87 13.27
N LYS A 11 13.01 -2.00 13.49
CA LYS A 11 13.96 -2.16 14.60
C LYS A 11 15.10 -1.15 14.53
N ASP A 12 15.60 -0.84 13.34
CA ASP A 12 16.62 0.21 13.14
C ASP A 12 16.09 1.63 13.46
N ILE A 13 14.79 1.87 13.32
CA ILE A 13 14.14 3.14 13.70
C ILE A 13 13.91 3.19 15.22
N SER A 14 13.34 2.12 15.77
CA SER A 14 13.00 2.01 17.19
C SER A 14 12.83 0.55 17.59
N GLU A 15 13.68 0.08 18.50
CA GLU A 15 13.60 -1.27 19.05
C GLU A 15 12.34 -1.50 19.89
N GLU A 16 11.87 -0.47 20.61
CA GLU A 16 10.58 -0.49 21.33
C GLU A 16 9.43 -0.72 20.33
N ALA A 17 9.42 0.01 19.21
CA ALA A 17 8.36 -0.12 18.22
C ALA A 17 8.32 -1.50 17.57
N ALA A 18 9.48 -2.06 17.24
CA ALA A 18 9.56 -3.42 16.70
C ALA A 18 9.10 -4.48 17.71
N SER A 19 9.36 -4.26 19.00
CA SER A 19 8.92 -5.17 20.06
C SER A 19 7.41 -5.13 20.24
N GLU A 20 6.79 -3.94 20.25
CA GLU A 20 5.33 -3.79 20.32
C GLU A 20 4.62 -4.45 19.14
N LEU A 21 5.13 -4.24 17.92
CA LEU A 21 4.60 -4.89 16.72
C LEU A 21 4.65 -6.42 16.83
N LYS A 22 5.77 -6.96 17.33
CA LYS A 22 5.94 -8.41 17.50
C LYS A 22 5.02 -8.98 18.59
N SER A 23 4.79 -8.21 19.66
CA SER A 23 3.87 -8.56 20.75
C SER A 23 2.41 -8.55 20.29
N ALA A 24 2.06 -7.68 19.35
CA ALA A 24 0.73 -7.62 18.74
C ALA A 24 0.57 -8.56 17.53
N ASP A 25 1.40 -9.60 17.43
CA ASP A 25 1.38 -10.62 16.38
C ASP A 25 1.71 -10.15 14.93
N PHE A 26 2.19 -8.92 14.75
CA PHE A 26 2.67 -8.43 13.45
C PHE A 26 4.09 -8.96 13.16
N LYS A 27 4.16 -10.21 12.66
CA LYS A 27 5.42 -10.91 12.39
C LYS A 27 5.81 -10.91 10.92
N THR A 28 4.85 -10.74 10.00
CA THR A 28 5.10 -10.74 8.56
C THR A 28 5.11 -9.33 7.98
N ASP A 29 5.82 -9.17 6.86
CA ASP A 29 5.86 -7.90 6.12
C ASP A 29 4.49 -7.50 5.57
N GLU A 30 3.59 -8.47 5.34
CA GLU A 30 2.21 -8.21 4.89
C GLU A 30 1.36 -7.66 6.03
N ASP A 31 1.44 -8.27 7.22
CA ASP A 31 0.71 -7.80 8.40
C ASP A 31 1.15 -6.37 8.76
N ILE A 32 2.47 -6.13 8.79
CA ILE A 32 3.03 -4.80 9.06
C ILE A 32 2.56 -3.78 8.00
N ARG A 33 2.37 -4.20 6.74
CA ARG A 33 1.86 -3.33 5.69
C ARG A 33 0.37 -3.03 5.75
N SER A 34 -0.41 -3.87 6.44
CA SER A 34 -1.83 -3.64 6.65
C SER A 34 -2.10 -2.52 7.65
N LEU A 35 -1.08 -2.13 8.44
CA LEU A 35 -1.19 -1.12 9.48
C LEU A 35 -1.54 0.26 8.90
N ASN A 36 -2.63 0.82 9.41
CA ASN A 36 -3.07 2.17 9.15
C ASN A 36 -2.55 3.14 10.24
N ARG A 37 -2.83 4.44 10.10
CA ARG A 37 -2.40 5.46 11.08
C ARG A 37 -2.97 5.26 12.49
N GLN A 38 -4.20 4.76 12.56
CA GLN A 38 -4.89 4.48 13.81
C GLN A 38 -4.27 3.28 14.51
N ASP A 39 -4.01 2.19 13.79
CA ASP A 39 -3.36 0.99 14.36
C ASP A 39 -1.98 1.35 14.93
N LEU A 40 -1.20 2.17 14.20
CA LEU A 40 0.09 2.67 14.69
C LEU A 40 -0.03 3.58 15.92
N LEU A 41 -1.14 4.32 16.07
CA LEU A 41 -1.40 5.13 17.27
C LEU A 41 -1.74 4.24 18.47
N GLU A 42 -2.48 3.16 18.27
CA GLU A 42 -2.83 2.20 19.31
C GLU A 42 -1.62 1.40 19.79
N LEU A 43 -0.77 0.95 18.86
CA LEU A 43 0.46 0.21 19.17
C LEU A 43 1.55 1.09 19.78
N LEU A 44 1.64 2.35 19.35
CA LEU A 44 2.70 3.28 19.78
C LEU A 44 2.08 4.57 20.35
N PRO A 45 1.42 4.49 21.51
CA PRO A 45 0.77 5.64 22.11
C PRO A 45 1.79 6.67 22.60
N GLY A 46 1.34 7.91 22.71
CA GLY A 46 2.13 9.01 23.27
C GLY A 46 2.84 9.90 22.24
N LYS A 47 3.16 11.12 22.69
CA LYS A 47 3.80 12.16 21.86
C LYS A 47 5.26 11.84 21.53
N LYS A 48 5.97 11.13 22.41
CA LYS A 48 7.35 10.67 22.18
C LYS A 48 7.49 9.79 20.93
N ASN A 49 6.43 9.04 20.60
CA ASN A 49 6.39 8.11 19.48
C ASN A 49 5.86 8.74 18.18
N LEU A 50 5.55 10.05 18.16
CA LEU A 50 5.00 10.72 16.98
C LEU A 50 5.96 10.68 15.79
N LYS A 51 7.26 10.90 16.04
CA LYS A 51 8.30 10.81 15.02
C LYS A 51 8.45 9.37 14.50
N CYS A 52 8.49 8.40 15.41
CA CYS A 52 8.56 6.98 15.05
C CYS A 52 7.35 6.56 14.20
N ARG A 53 6.12 6.91 14.60
CA ARG A 53 4.90 6.61 13.85
C ARG A 53 4.93 7.17 12.44
N LYS A 54 5.42 8.40 12.27
CA LYS A 54 5.56 9.00 10.94
C LYS A 54 6.56 8.24 10.07
N GLN A 55 7.74 7.92 10.62
CA GLN A 55 8.77 7.18 9.89
C GLN A 55 8.33 5.75 9.54
N ILE A 56 7.67 5.05 10.45
CA ILE A 56 7.12 3.71 10.23
C ILE A 56 6.01 3.76 9.18
N TYR A 57 5.10 4.73 9.26
CA TYR A 57 4.05 4.91 8.27
C TYR A 57 4.63 5.19 6.88
N GLU A 58 5.61 6.09 6.78
CA GLU A 58 6.33 6.35 5.52
C GLU A 58 7.06 5.09 5.02
N LEU A 59 7.73 4.34 5.89
CA LEU A 59 8.38 3.09 5.52
C LEU A 59 7.38 2.08 4.92
N ILE A 60 6.23 1.92 5.57
CA ILE A 60 5.19 0.97 5.16
C ILE A 60 4.53 1.38 3.83
N HIS A 61 4.15 2.65 3.71
CA HIS A 61 3.31 3.15 2.62
C HIS A 61 4.07 3.75 1.44
N THR A 62 5.37 4.08 1.61
CA THR A 62 6.20 4.67 0.55
C THR A 62 7.13 3.65 -0.11
N LEU A 63 7.42 2.52 0.54
CA LEU A 63 8.21 1.47 -0.10
C LEU A 63 7.39 0.76 -1.19
N PRO A 64 7.91 0.65 -2.43
CA PRO A 64 7.25 -0.10 -3.50
C PRO A 64 7.01 -1.54 -3.03
N ARG A 65 5.78 -2.04 -3.15
CA ARG A 65 5.52 -3.45 -2.85
C ARG A 65 6.32 -4.31 -3.83
N PRO A 66 7.06 -5.34 -3.37
CA PRO A 66 7.74 -6.28 -4.27
C PRO A 66 6.75 -7.02 -5.19
N ASN A 67 5.44 -7.01 -4.87
CA ASN A 67 4.38 -7.66 -5.65
C ASN A 67 3.25 -6.75 -6.16
N ASN A 68 3.35 -5.42 -6.08
CA ASN A 68 2.34 -4.57 -6.74
C ASN A 68 2.61 -4.46 -8.25
N LYS A 69 2.23 -5.51 -8.98
CA LYS A 69 1.71 -5.34 -10.34
C LYS A 69 0.31 -4.73 -10.35
N GLY A 70 -0.40 -4.71 -9.22
CA GLY A 70 -1.80 -4.31 -9.16
C GLY A 70 -2.01 -2.88 -8.68
N HIS A 71 -2.72 -2.10 -9.49
CA HIS A 71 -3.45 -0.88 -9.11
C HIS A 71 -2.66 0.42 -8.94
N SER A 72 -1.65 0.70 -9.77
CA SER A 72 -1.47 2.12 -10.13
C SER A 72 -2.72 2.55 -10.90
N ILE A 73 -3.17 3.79 -10.70
CA ILE A 73 -4.24 4.39 -11.52
C ILE A 73 -3.91 4.19 -13.01
N ASP A 74 -2.63 4.24 -13.39
CA ASP A 74 -2.17 3.95 -14.76
C ASP A 74 -2.51 2.54 -15.26
N ASN A 75 -2.39 1.51 -14.40
CA ASN A 75 -2.72 0.14 -14.79
C ASN A 75 -4.23 -0.05 -14.88
N ILE A 76 -4.99 0.55 -13.97
CA ILE A 76 -6.46 0.55 -14.02
C ILE A 76 -6.94 1.27 -15.29
N LEU A 77 -6.36 2.42 -15.63
CA LEU A 77 -6.66 3.17 -16.85
C LEU A 77 -6.32 2.35 -18.11
N LYS A 78 -5.20 1.61 -18.08
CA LYS A 78 -4.81 0.73 -19.18
C LYS A 78 -5.78 -0.44 -19.35
N ASP A 79 -6.21 -1.06 -18.26
CA ASP A 79 -7.18 -2.16 -18.28
C ASP A 79 -8.55 -1.68 -18.75
N ILE A 80 -9.05 -0.55 -18.25
CA ILE A 80 -10.31 0.07 -18.70
C ILE A 80 -10.24 0.39 -20.20
N ARG A 81 -9.10 0.93 -20.67
CA ARG A 81 -8.91 1.22 -22.09
C ARG A 81 -8.88 -0.05 -22.95
N GLY A 82 -8.39 -1.16 -22.42
CA GLY A 82 -8.40 -2.47 -23.08
C GLY A 82 -9.77 -3.15 -23.13
N LEU A 83 -10.68 -2.81 -22.21
CA LEU A 83 -12.04 -3.35 -22.16
C LEU A 83 -13.00 -2.69 -23.17
N ILE A 84 -12.64 -1.52 -23.70
CA ILE A 84 -13.44 -0.82 -24.70
C ILE A 84 -12.91 -1.22 -26.08
N SER A 85 -13.57 -2.19 -26.71
CA SER A 85 -13.25 -2.53 -28.10
C SER A 85 -13.51 -1.32 -29.00
N PRO A 86 -12.58 -0.94 -29.90
CA PRO A 86 -12.78 0.15 -30.86
C PRO A 86 -14.09 0.01 -31.65
N ASP A 87 -14.50 -1.23 -31.92
CA ASP A 87 -15.70 -1.56 -32.67
C ASP A 87 -16.98 -1.21 -31.89
N SER A 88 -16.96 -1.30 -30.55
CA SER A 88 -18.09 -0.90 -29.70
C SER A 88 -18.31 0.61 -29.72
N ILE A 89 -17.25 1.40 -29.85
CA ILE A 89 -17.34 2.87 -30.00
C ILE A 89 -17.86 3.22 -31.40
N ALA A 90 -17.31 2.61 -32.44
CA ALA A 90 -17.73 2.87 -33.82
C ALA A 90 -19.21 2.52 -34.04
N ASN A 91 -19.67 1.38 -33.49
CA ASN A 91 -21.05 0.95 -33.63
C ASN A 91 -22.02 1.79 -32.78
N ALA A 92 -21.57 2.37 -31.67
CA ALA A 92 -22.36 3.32 -30.88
C ALA A 92 -22.53 4.66 -31.61
N LEU A 93 -21.48 5.14 -32.29
CA LEU A 93 -21.52 6.39 -33.05
C LEU A 93 -22.37 6.26 -34.32
N LEU A 94 -22.25 5.14 -35.06
CA LEU A 94 -23.07 4.89 -36.25
C LEU A 94 -24.57 4.79 -35.94
N LYS A 95 -24.95 4.40 -34.71
CA LYS A 95 -26.36 4.34 -34.28
C LYS A 95 -26.95 5.70 -33.90
N MET A 96 -26.13 6.74 -33.72
CA MET A 96 -26.60 8.09 -33.41
C MET A 96 -26.91 8.93 -34.65
N ASP A 97 -26.43 8.55 -35.84
CA ASP A 97 -26.74 9.20 -37.14
C ASP A 97 -28.08 8.73 -37.78
N HIS A 98 -28.84 7.87 -37.10
CA HIS A 98 -30.11 7.29 -37.58
C HIS A 98 -31.36 7.79 -36.81
N PHE A 99 -31.34 9.03 -36.33
CA PHE A 99 -32.53 9.72 -35.81
C PHE A 99 -32.89 10.95 -36.64
#